data_AF-A0A1Q3CJW5-F1
#
_entry.id   AF-A0A1Q3CJW5-F1
#
_cell.length_a   1.000
_cell.length_b   1.000
_cell.length_c   1.000
_cell.angle_alpha   90.00
_cell.angle_beta   90.00
_cell.angle_gamma   90.00
#
_symmetry.space_group_name_H-M   'P 1'
#
loop_
_entity.id
_entity.type
_entity.pdbx_description
1 polymer ?
#
loop_
_entity_poly.entity_id
_entity_poly.type
_entity_poly.pdbx_seq_one_letter_code
_entity_poly.pdbx_strand_id
1 'polypeptide(L)'
;ELRKSVEVNREDISLLKKAVHGGPSRAKGASNKFRVPEPKQFSGKCDAKELENFLWDMESYFQAIRVPEEEKVSITSMYLAGDAKLWWRTRVQDDASSGRPRIETW
;
A
#
# COMPACT_ATOMS: atom_id res chain seq x y z
N GLU A 1 35.07 47.23 3.78
CA GLU A 1 34.15 46.50 2.89
C GLU A 1 34.24 44.98 3.01
N LEU A 2 35.27 44.27 2.51
CA LEU A 2 35.30 42.79 2.54
C LEU A 2 35.05 42.12 3.91
N ARG A 3 35.63 42.67 5.00
CA ARG A 3 35.43 42.10 6.35
C ARG A 3 33.98 42.19 6.84
N LYS A 4 33.26 43.24 6.45
CA LYS A 4 31.84 43.41 6.79
C LYS A 4 30.98 42.40 6.02
N SER A 5 31.29 42.19 4.74
CA SER A 5 30.60 41.20 3.90
C SER A 5 30.79 39.76 4.36
N VAL A 6 31.98 39.41 4.88
CA VAL A 6 32.25 38.07 5.42
C VAL A 6 31.45 37.82 6.70
N GLU A 7 31.32 38.82 7.58
CA GLU A 7 30.53 38.68 8.81
C GLU A 7 29.02 38.59 8.52
N VAL A 8 28.51 39.42 7.60
CA VAL A 8 27.10 39.34 7.14
C VAL A 8 26.80 37.97 6.54
N ASN A 9 27.66 37.46 5.67
CA ASN A 9 27.48 36.13 5.09
C ASN A 9 27.51 35.01 6.16
N ARG A 10 28.24 35.21 7.26
CA ARG A 10 28.30 34.24 8.35
C ARG A 10 27.00 34.18 9.14
N GLU A 11 26.36 35.34 9.36
CA GLU A 11 25.06 35.45 10.02
C GLU A 11 23.97 34.76 9.20
N ASP A 12 23.94 35.01 7.89
CA ASP A 12 23.01 34.41 6.94
C ASP A 12 23.13 32.87 6.88
N ILE A 13 24.36 32.35 6.86
CA ILE A 13 24.62 30.91 6.92
C ILE A 13 24.12 30.32 8.24
N SER A 14 24.22 31.05 9.35
CA SER A 14 23.72 30.58 10.65
C SER A 14 22.18 30.49 10.69
N LEU A 15 21.50 31.44 10.04
CA LEU A 15 20.04 31.48 9.93
C LEU A 15 19.53 30.35 9.02
N LEU A 16 20.17 30.14 7.86
CA LEU A 16 19.90 29.01 6.97
C LEU A 16 20.12 27.67 7.67
N LYS A 17 21.19 27.54 8.45
CA LYS A 17 21.45 26.34 9.24
C LYS A 17 20.36 26.15 10.30
N LYS A 18 19.91 27.19 10.99
CA LYS A 18 18.78 27.09 11.94
C LYS A 18 17.47 26.70 11.26
N ALA A 19 17.18 27.21 10.07
CA ALA A 19 15.96 26.85 9.33
C ALA A 19 15.96 25.38 8.87
N VAL A 20 17.12 24.83 8.52
CA VAL A 20 17.29 23.40 8.18
C VAL A 20 17.10 22.49 9.39
N HIS A 21 17.55 22.89 10.59
CA HIS A 21 17.51 22.05 11.80
C HIS A 21 16.30 22.32 12.70
N GLY A 22 15.65 23.47 12.57
CA GLY A 22 14.51 23.93 13.36
C GLY A 22 13.33 24.21 12.45
N GLY A 23 12.76 23.14 11.87
CA GLY A 23 11.60 23.26 11.00
C GLY A 23 10.40 23.87 11.74
N PRO A 24 9.55 24.64 11.07
CA PRO A 24 8.20 24.82 11.56
C PRO A 24 7.58 23.42 11.58
N SER A 25 7.29 22.93 12.79
CA SER A 25 6.33 21.85 12.99
C SER A 25 5.00 22.40 12.49
N ARG A 26 4.82 22.31 11.17
CA ARG A 26 3.62 22.67 10.45
C ARG A 26 2.52 21.88 11.15
N ALA A 27 1.66 22.61 11.84
CA ALA A 27 0.47 22.08 12.49
C ALA A 27 -0.07 20.97 11.59
N LYS A 28 -0.19 19.75 12.13
CA LYS A 28 -0.93 18.68 11.49
C LYS A 28 -2.37 19.16 11.41
N GLY A 29 -2.67 20.02 10.42
CA GLY A 29 -4.00 20.17 9.91
C GLY A 29 -4.48 18.76 9.66
N ALA A 30 -5.66 18.44 10.17
CA ALA A 30 -6.32 17.19 9.89
C ALA A 30 -6.41 17.09 8.37
N SER A 31 -5.42 16.42 7.77
CA SER A 31 -5.50 15.99 6.40
C SER A 31 -6.70 15.08 6.43
N ASN A 32 -7.76 15.48 5.73
CA ASN A 32 -8.80 14.57 5.35
C ASN A 32 -8.12 13.56 4.42
N LYS A 33 -7.42 12.58 5.00
CA LYS A 33 -6.67 11.57 4.28
C LYS A 33 -7.72 10.73 3.60
N PHE A 34 -7.92 10.98 2.32
CA PHE A 34 -8.73 10.12 1.47
C PHE A 34 -8.26 8.68 1.68
N ARG A 35 -9.15 7.84 2.24
CA ARG A 35 -8.90 6.42 2.40
C ARG A 35 -9.45 5.73 1.17
N VAL A 36 -8.61 4.94 0.51
CA VAL A 36 -9.07 4.08 -0.58
C VAL A 36 -10.10 3.09 -0.01
N PRO A 37 -11.30 2.97 -0.60
CA PRO A 37 -12.29 1.99 -0.18
C PRO A 37 -11.74 0.56 -0.29
N GLU A 38 -11.98 -0.25 0.74
CA GLU A 38 -11.58 -1.66 0.73
C GLU A 38 -12.55 -2.49 -0.15
N PRO A 39 -12.04 -3.47 -0.93
CA PRO A 39 -12.87 -4.38 -1.72
C PRO A 39 -13.85 -5.20 -0.88
N LYS A 40 -14.95 -5.62 -1.50
CA LYS A 40 -15.88 -6.57 -0.86
C LYS A 40 -15.26 -7.97 -0.83
N GLN A 41 -15.64 -8.74 0.19
CA GLN A 41 -15.22 -10.14 0.27
C GLN A 41 -15.96 -10.99 -0.75
N PHE A 42 -15.27 -12.01 -1.29
CA PHE A 42 -15.87 -13.01 -2.18
C PHE A 42 -16.03 -14.35 -1.46
N SER A 43 -17.27 -14.84 -1.36
CA SER A 43 -17.59 -16.07 -0.62
C SER A 43 -17.44 -17.35 -1.45
N GLY A 44 -17.24 -17.25 -2.77
CA GLY A 44 -17.23 -18.41 -3.67
C GLY A 44 -18.57 -18.70 -4.36
N LYS A 45 -19.49 -17.74 -4.39
CA LYS A 45 -20.76 -17.91 -5.09
C LYS A 45 -20.51 -18.20 -6.57
N CYS A 46 -21.22 -19.17 -7.13
CA CYS A 46 -21.15 -19.53 -8.55
C CYS A 46 -21.92 -18.52 -9.42
N ASP A 47 -21.44 -17.27 -9.40
CA ASP A 47 -22.01 -16.13 -10.11
C ASP A 47 -20.87 -15.42 -10.84
N ALA A 48 -20.82 -15.56 -12.16
CA ALA A 48 -19.73 -15.03 -12.98
C ALA A 48 -19.60 -13.50 -12.84
N LYS A 49 -20.73 -12.80 -12.70
CA LYS A 49 -20.74 -11.34 -12.57
C LYS A 49 -20.17 -10.92 -11.22
N GLU A 50 -20.52 -11.63 -10.15
CA GLU A 50 -19.98 -11.33 -8.81
C GLU A 50 -18.47 -11.57 -8.76
N LEU A 51 -17.99 -12.66 -9.37
CA LEU A 51 -16.57 -12.97 -9.49
C LEU A 51 -15.82 -11.90 -10.29
N GLU A 52 -16.34 -11.51 -11.45
CA GLU A 52 -15.71 -10.51 -12.32
C GLU A 52 -15.64 -9.13 -11.62
N ASN A 53 -16.71 -8.71 -10.95
CA ASN A 53 -16.69 -7.48 -10.15
C ASN A 53 -15.67 -7.55 -9.02
N PHE A 54 -15.57 -8.68 -8.32
CA PHE A 54 -14.58 -8.85 -7.26
C PHE A 54 -13.14 -8.71 -7.79
N LEU A 55 -12.81 -9.36 -8.90
CA LEU A 55 -11.48 -9.26 -9.51
C LEU A 55 -11.17 -7.82 -9.97
N TRP A 56 -12.15 -7.14 -10.56
CA TRP A 56 -12.01 -5.74 -10.97
C TRP A 56 -11.79 -4.79 -9.79
N ASP A 57 -12.54 -4.99 -8.69
CA ASP A 57 -12.41 -4.20 -7.46
C ASP A 57 -11.03 -4.41 -6.82
N MET A 58 -10.53 -5.66 -6.79
CA MET A 58 -9.19 -5.99 -6.29
C MET A 58 -8.09 -5.31 -7.12
N GLU A 59 -8.16 -5.40 -8.45
CA GLU A 59 -7.18 -4.77 -9.34
C GLU A 59 -7.17 -3.24 -9.18
N SER A 60 -8.36 -2.63 -9.12
CA SER A 60 -8.51 -1.19 -8.88
C SER A 60 -7.94 -0.77 -7.53
N TYR A 61 -8.16 -1.58 -6.48
CA TYR A 61 -7.61 -1.35 -5.15
C TYR A 61 -6.08 -1.43 -5.15
N PHE A 62 -5.50 -2.44 -5.80
CA PHE A 62 -4.05 -2.59 -5.93
C PHE A 62 -3.39 -1.41 -6.62
N GLN A 63 -4.01 -0.91 -7.70
CA GLN A 63 -3.53 0.27 -8.40
C GLN A 63 -3.60 1.53 -7.53
N ALA A 64 -4.70 1.70 -6.77
CA ALA A 64 -4.91 2.87 -5.93
C ALA A 64 -3.91 2.99 -4.77
N ILE A 65 -3.49 1.87 -4.18
CA ILE A 65 -2.52 1.86 -3.07
C ILE A 65 -1.11 1.40 -3.46
N ARG A 66 -0.87 1.11 -4.75
CA ARG A 66 0.42 0.68 -5.32
C ARG A 66 0.98 -0.60 -4.69
N VAL A 67 0.16 -1.65 -4.67
CA VAL A 67 0.57 -2.97 -4.15
C VAL A 67 1.61 -3.61 -5.10
N PRO A 68 2.75 -4.12 -4.58
CA PRO A 68 3.71 -4.92 -5.35
C PRO A 68 3.09 -6.21 -5.87
N GLU A 69 3.54 -6.69 -7.04
CA GLU A 69 2.97 -7.86 -7.71
C GLU A 69 3.02 -9.13 -6.83
N GLU A 70 4.12 -9.31 -6.11
CA GLU A 70 4.38 -10.42 -5.19
C GLU A 70 3.45 -10.44 -3.95
N GLU A 71 2.80 -9.33 -3.62
CA GLU A 71 1.89 -9.23 -2.48
C GLU A 71 0.42 -9.42 -2.88
N LYS A 72 0.07 -9.24 -4.16
CA LYS A 72 -1.31 -9.24 -4.65
C LYS A 72 -2.06 -10.53 -4.28
N VAL A 73 -1.50 -11.70 -4.59
CA VAL A 73 -2.14 -12.99 -4.30
C VAL A 73 -2.38 -13.17 -2.80
N SER A 74 -1.40 -12.81 -1.96
CA SER A 74 -1.53 -12.89 -0.51
C SER A 74 -2.66 -11.99 -0.01
N ILE A 75 -2.72 -10.75 -0.51
CA ILE A 75 -3.76 -9.79 -0.11
C ILE A 75 -5.13 -10.24 -0.62
N THR A 76 -5.28 -10.68 -1.87
CA THR A 76 -6.57 -11.20 -2.38
C THR A 76 -7.08 -12.35 -1.52
N SER A 77 -6.20 -13.24 -1.06
CA SER A 77 -6.59 -14.34 -0.18
C SER A 77 -7.22 -13.89 1.14
N MET A 78 -6.89 -12.68 1.62
CA MET A 78 -7.49 -12.09 2.82
C MET A 78 -8.96 -11.70 2.58
N TYR A 79 -9.30 -11.29 1.35
CA TYR A 79 -10.65 -10.92 0.91
C TYR A 79 -11.50 -12.12 0.46
N LEU A 80 -10.95 -13.33 0.43
CA LEU A 80 -11.76 -14.54 0.31
C LEU A 80 -12.48 -14.84 1.63
N ALA A 81 -13.73 -15.27 1.50
CA ALA A 81 -14.61 -15.71 2.59
C ALA A 81 -15.26 -17.05 2.25
N GLY A 82 -15.96 -17.65 3.23
CA GLY A 82 -16.76 -18.86 3.03
C GLY A 82 -15.99 -20.00 2.35
N ASP A 83 -16.63 -20.62 1.36
CA ASP A 83 -16.12 -21.78 0.63
C ASP A 83 -14.91 -21.41 -0.23
N ALA A 84 -14.85 -20.20 -0.80
CA ALA A 84 -13.67 -19.75 -1.54
C ALA A 84 -12.41 -19.72 -0.67
N LYS A 85 -12.52 -19.22 0.57
CA LYS A 85 -11.40 -19.20 1.52
C LYS A 85 -11.00 -20.61 1.96
N LEU A 86 -11.96 -21.51 2.11
CA LEU A 86 -11.69 -22.91 2.44
C LEU A 86 -10.94 -23.58 1.29
N TRP A 87 -11.43 -23.43 0.06
CA TRP A 87 -10.80 -23.97 -1.13
C TRP A 87 -9.36 -23.47 -1.28
N TRP A 88 -9.12 -22.16 -1.13
CA TRP A 88 -7.77 -21.59 -1.24
C TRP A 88 -6.79 -22.19 -0.22
N ARG A 89 -7.20 -22.33 1.05
CA ARG A 89 -6.35 -22.94 2.08
C ARG A 89 -6.03 -24.40 1.78
N THR A 90 -7.04 -25.17 1.35
CA THR A 90 -6.84 -26.56 0.95
C THR A 90 -5.89 -26.66 -0.24
N ARG A 91 -6.05 -25.77 -1.24
CA ARG A 91 -5.19 -25.72 -2.43
C ARG A 91 -3.73 -25.43 -2.07
N VAL A 92 -3.48 -24.44 -1.22
CA VAL A 92 -2.11 -24.07 -0.77
C VAL A 92 -1.46 -25.22 -0.01
N GLN A 93 -2.20 -25.91 0.86
CA GLN A 93 -1.68 -27.07 1.59
C GLN A 93 -1.41 -28.26 0.66
N ASP A 94 -2.31 -28.51 -0.30
CA ASP A 94 -2.15 -29.54 -1.32
C ASP A 94 -0.91 -29.27 -2.18
N ASP A 95 -0.71 -28.03 -2.64
CA ASP A 95 0.48 -27.63 -3.40
C ASP A 95 1.77 -27.91 -2.65
N ALA A 96 1.83 -27.50 -1.38
CA ALA A 96 2.99 -27.73 -0.54
C ALA A 96 3.27 -29.24 -0.34
N SER A 97 2.22 -30.04 -0.13
CA SER A 97 2.37 -31.49 0.05
C SER A 97 2.75 -32.22 -1.24
N SER A 98 2.29 -31.72 -2.39
CA SER A 98 2.53 -32.29 -3.71
C SER A 98 3.79 -31.75 -4.38
N GLY A 99 4.52 -30.83 -3.76
CA GLY A 99 5.68 -30.17 -4.35
C GLY A 99 5.36 -29.32 -5.58
N ARG A 100 4.11 -28.87 -5.74
CA ARG A 100 3.71 -28.02 -6.85
C ARG A 100 4.19 -26.57 -6.62
N PRO A 101 4.45 -25.82 -7.70
CA PRO A 101 4.79 -24.40 -7.57
C PRO A 101 3.70 -23.63 -6.83
N ARG A 102 4.11 -22.73 -5.95
CA ARG A 102 3.18 -21.85 -5.23
C ARG A 102 2.58 -20.84 -6.20
N ILE A 103 1.31 -20.52 -5.99
CA ILE A 103 0.63 -19.44 -6.68
C ILE A 103 1.06 -18.13 -5.99
N GLU A 104 2.00 -17.42 -6.61
CA GLU A 104 2.62 -16.20 -6.06
C GLU A 104 2.36 -14.93 -6.88
N THR A 105 1.89 -15.09 -8.12
CA THR A 105 1.59 -13.99 -9.06
C THR A 105 0.10 -13.92 -9.36
N TRP A 106 -0.39 -12.71 -9.62
CA TRP A 106 -1.81 -12.41 -9.88
C TRP A 106 -2.30 -12.97 -11.21
#